data_AF-A0A3D4UPR1-F1
#
_entry.id   AF-A0A3D4UPR1-F1
#
_cell.length_a   1.000
_cell.length_b   1.000
_cell.length_c   1.000
_cell.angle_alpha   90.00
_cell.angle_beta   90.00
_cell.angle_gamma   90.00
#
_symmetry.space_group_name_H-M   'P 1'
#
loop_
_entity.id
_entity.type
_entity.pdbx_description
1 polymer ?
#
loop_
_entity_poly.entity_id
_entity_poly.type
_entity_poly.pdbx_seq_one_letter_code
_entity_poly.pdbx_strand_id
1 'polypeptide(L)'
;NAGVDDWGLGLLLQTKQIKKMISSYVGENEEFARQFLADELEVEFNPQGTLAERVRAGGAGIPAFYTATGYGTLVAEGKETRTFASPNGGQERPFVMETGLFGDLALVKAAKADEFGNLVFNTTARNFNPDMATAAKFTIAEVEEIVPIGSLDPDEIHLPGVYVDRVVKTDSEKRIEQRTVSGA
;
A
#
# COMPACT_ATOMS: atom_id res chain seq x y z
N ASN A 1 2.81 7.13 -0.84
CA ASN A 1 2.57 8.49 -1.34
C ASN A 1 1.18 8.89 -0.90
N ALA A 2 1.04 10.07 -0.29
CA ALA A 2 -0.24 10.64 0.13
C ALA A 2 -1.10 11.16 -1.05
N GLY A 3 -0.57 11.11 -2.28
CA GLY A 3 -1.19 11.75 -3.44
C GLY A 3 -0.79 13.21 -3.51
N VAL A 4 -1.53 13.99 -4.30
CA VAL A 4 -1.34 15.44 -4.46
C VAL A 4 -2.24 16.21 -3.51
N ASP A 5 -2.00 17.52 -3.34
CA ASP A 5 -2.66 18.32 -2.30
C ASP A 5 -4.20 18.29 -2.36
N ASP A 6 -4.79 18.29 -3.57
CA ASP A 6 -6.25 18.36 -3.79
C ASP A 6 -6.89 17.01 -4.16
N TRP A 7 -6.18 15.89 -4.00
CA TRP A 7 -6.68 14.57 -4.40
C TRP A 7 -6.18 13.42 -3.52
N GLY A 8 -6.96 12.35 -3.42
CA GLY A 8 -6.59 11.17 -2.61
C GLY A 8 -6.47 11.51 -1.12
N LEU A 9 -5.37 11.09 -0.48
CA LEU A 9 -5.17 11.33 0.97
C LEU A 9 -4.80 12.79 1.28
N GLY A 10 -4.42 13.61 0.28
CA GLY A 10 -4.18 15.04 0.44
C GLY A 10 -5.37 15.80 1.03
N LEU A 11 -6.59 15.40 0.66
CA LEU A 11 -7.84 15.97 1.20
C LEU A 11 -7.97 15.78 2.73
N LEU A 12 -7.46 14.66 3.24
CA LEU A 12 -7.48 14.36 4.68
C LEU A 12 -6.36 15.11 5.43
N LEU A 13 -5.25 15.44 4.76
CA LEU A 13 -4.18 16.27 5.32
C LEU A 13 -4.66 17.72 5.50
N GLN A 14 -5.33 18.29 4.49
CA GLN A 14 -5.90 19.64 4.56
C GLN A 14 -6.84 19.84 5.74
N THR A 15 -7.59 18.79 6.08
CA THR A 15 -8.57 18.77 7.18
C THR A 15 -7.99 18.22 8.49
N LYS A 16 -6.68 17.93 8.55
CA LYS A 16 -5.94 17.42 9.71
C LYS A 16 -6.53 16.15 10.32
N GLN A 17 -7.09 15.28 9.48
CA GLN A 17 -7.64 13.98 9.91
C GLN A 17 -6.55 12.90 10.06
N ILE A 18 -5.33 13.17 9.57
CA ILE A 18 -4.20 12.24 9.65
C ILE A 18 -3.22 12.71 10.73
N LYS A 19 -3.08 11.91 11.79
CA LYS A 19 -2.09 12.16 12.86
C LYS A 19 -0.71 11.58 12.54
N LYS A 20 -0.67 10.41 11.92
CA LYS A 20 0.55 9.67 11.57
C LYS A 20 0.44 9.09 10.18
N MET A 21 1.50 9.19 9.39
CA MET A 21 1.60 8.53 8.10
C MET A 21 2.81 7.60 8.03
N ILE A 22 2.54 6.33 7.70
CA ILE A 22 3.57 5.33 7.38
C ILE A 22 3.70 5.33 5.86
N SER A 23 4.85 5.73 5.31
CA SER A 23 4.97 5.99 3.87
C SER A 23 6.37 5.77 3.33
N SER A 24 6.44 5.46 2.04
CA SER A 24 7.72 5.29 1.32
C SER A 24 8.20 6.52 0.59
N TYR A 25 7.29 7.45 0.29
CA TYR A 25 7.55 8.63 -0.50
C TYR A 25 6.50 9.69 -0.18
N VAL A 26 6.95 10.93 -0.01
CA VAL A 26 6.09 12.10 0.26
C VAL A 26 5.32 12.52 -0.99
N GLY A 27 5.99 12.59 -2.15
CA GLY A 27 5.36 13.05 -3.39
C GLY A 27 5.46 14.56 -3.65
N GLU A 28 4.71 15.02 -4.66
CA GLU A 28 4.39 16.42 -4.94
C GLU A 28 3.22 16.89 -4.05
N ASN A 29 3.42 16.89 -2.72
CA ASN A 29 2.42 17.31 -1.74
C ASN A 29 3.03 18.33 -0.78
N GLU A 30 2.79 19.62 -1.04
CA GLU A 30 3.37 20.71 -0.27
C GLU A 30 2.83 20.72 1.17
N GLU A 31 1.55 20.38 1.36
CA GLU A 31 0.93 20.39 2.68
C GLU A 31 1.47 19.27 3.57
N PHE A 32 1.76 18.09 3.02
CA PHE A 32 2.45 17.02 3.72
C PHE A 32 3.83 17.49 4.19
N ALA A 33 4.63 18.07 3.29
CA ALA A 33 5.98 18.53 3.61
C ALA A 33 5.95 19.62 4.69
N ARG A 34 5.00 20.57 4.59
CA ARG A 34 4.78 21.62 5.57
C ARG A 34 4.41 21.05 6.94
N GLN A 35 3.42 20.15 7.01
CA GLN A 35 2.99 19.53 8.27
C GLN A 35 4.09 18.69 8.91
N PHE A 36 4.88 17.96 8.12
CA PHE A 36 6.02 17.20 8.62
C PHE A 36 7.10 18.11 9.22
N LEU A 37 7.50 19.17 8.51
CA LEU A 37 8.52 20.11 8.98
C LEU A 37 8.07 20.96 10.18
N ALA A 38 6.75 21.11 10.36
CA ALA A 38 6.15 21.83 11.47
C ALA A 38 5.80 20.92 12.67
N ASP A 39 6.19 19.63 12.64
CA ASP A 39 5.83 18.62 13.64
C ASP A 39 4.30 18.46 13.87
N GLU A 40 3.48 18.81 12.86
CA GLU A 40 2.02 18.63 12.88
C GLU A 40 1.61 17.21 12.45
N LEU A 41 2.45 16.53 11.66
CA LEU A 41 2.23 15.18 11.14
C LEU A 41 3.39 14.26 11.52
N GLU A 42 3.12 13.18 12.24
CA GLU A 42 4.13 12.14 12.50
C GLU A 42 4.37 11.33 11.22
N VAL A 43 5.62 11.19 10.79
CA VAL A 43 5.96 10.43 9.59
C VAL A 43 6.92 9.30 9.92
N GLU A 44 6.54 8.07 9.54
CA GLU A 44 7.39 6.90 9.60
C GLU A 44 7.81 6.47 8.20
N PHE A 45 9.04 6.81 7.82
CA PHE A 45 9.58 6.49 6.50
C PHE A 45 9.97 5.02 6.37
N ASN A 46 9.46 4.39 5.32
CA ASN A 46 9.67 2.97 5.03
C ASN A 46 10.08 2.78 3.56
N PRO A 47 11.22 2.15 3.25
CA PRO A 47 11.55 1.76 1.89
C PRO A 47 10.38 1.03 1.23
N GLN A 48 10.06 1.34 -0.03
CA GLN A 48 8.79 0.89 -0.63
C GLN A 48 8.61 -0.63 -0.60
N GLY A 49 9.68 -1.39 -0.89
CA GLY A 49 9.64 -2.86 -0.79
C GLY A 49 9.44 -3.35 0.64
N THR A 50 10.03 -2.67 1.63
CA THR A 50 9.80 -2.96 3.05
C THR A 50 8.35 -2.67 3.42
N LEU A 51 7.78 -1.52 3.00
CA LEU A 51 6.39 -1.18 3.28
C LEU A 51 5.42 -2.23 2.74
N ALA A 52 5.59 -2.63 1.47
CA ALA A 52 4.77 -3.67 0.85
C ALA A 52 4.88 -5.00 1.64
N GLU A 53 6.10 -5.43 1.94
CA GLU A 53 6.31 -6.70 2.65
C GLU A 53 5.81 -6.65 4.10
N ARG A 54 5.91 -5.51 4.79
CA ARG A 54 5.32 -5.31 6.13
C ARG A 54 3.80 -5.47 6.10
N VAL A 55 3.12 -4.87 5.14
CA VAL A 55 1.67 -5.00 4.99
C VAL A 55 1.30 -6.45 4.67
N ARG A 56 1.95 -7.06 3.66
CA ARG A 56 1.74 -8.47 3.32
C ARG A 56 1.99 -9.40 4.52
N ALA A 57 3.05 -9.16 5.29
CA ALA A 57 3.39 -9.94 6.49
C ALA A 57 2.27 -9.84 7.53
N GLY A 58 1.71 -8.65 7.74
CA GLY A 58 0.55 -8.46 8.62
C GLY A 58 -0.66 -9.29 8.19
N GLY A 59 -1.03 -9.25 6.91
CA GLY A 59 -2.13 -10.05 6.38
C GLY A 59 -1.87 -11.57 6.42
N ALA A 60 -0.61 -11.98 6.28
CA ALA A 60 -0.20 -13.38 6.34
C ALA A 60 0.02 -13.92 7.77
N GLY A 61 -0.18 -13.10 8.81
CA GLY A 61 0.07 -13.49 10.20
C GLY A 61 1.55 -13.66 10.56
N ILE A 62 2.45 -13.04 9.81
CA ILE A 62 3.90 -13.04 10.04
C ILE A 62 4.25 -11.83 10.92
N PRO A 63 4.66 -12.04 12.20
CA PRO A 63 4.88 -10.94 13.13
C PRO A 63 6.12 -10.12 12.79
N ALA A 64 7.15 -10.75 12.22
CA ALA A 64 8.39 -10.09 11.81
C ALA A 64 9.10 -10.86 10.70
N PHE A 65 9.90 -10.15 9.91
CA PHE A 65 10.79 -10.70 8.89
C PHE A 65 12.07 -9.87 8.82
N TYR A 66 13.11 -10.39 8.15
CA TYR A 66 14.37 -9.69 7.97
C TYR A 66 14.57 -9.28 6.51
N THR A 67 15.02 -8.05 6.29
CA THR A 67 15.37 -7.53 4.95
C THR A 67 16.71 -6.79 4.99
N ALA A 68 17.50 -6.90 3.93
CA ALA A 68 18.75 -6.14 3.82
C ALA A 68 18.49 -4.65 3.54
N THR A 69 17.29 -4.32 3.05
CA THR A 69 16.91 -2.96 2.68
C THR A 69 16.91 -2.04 3.90
N GLY A 70 17.64 -0.93 3.80
CA GLY A 70 17.69 0.10 4.85
C GLY A 70 18.84 -0.05 5.85
N TYR A 71 19.54 -1.20 5.88
CA TYR A 71 20.71 -1.36 6.75
C TYR A 71 21.76 -0.27 6.48
N GLY A 72 22.32 0.28 7.56
CA GLY A 72 23.30 1.37 7.49
C GLY A 72 22.72 2.75 7.16
N THR A 73 21.40 2.90 7.18
CA THR A 73 20.70 4.19 7.01
C THR A 73 19.85 4.51 8.24
N LEU A 74 19.33 5.74 8.32
CA LEU A 74 18.43 6.18 9.41
C LEU A 74 17.20 5.25 9.60
N VAL A 75 16.75 4.57 8.55
CA VAL A 75 15.61 3.63 8.61
C VAL A 75 15.88 2.43 9.54
N ALA A 76 17.16 2.04 9.72
CA ALA A 76 17.54 0.91 10.56
C ALA A 76 17.82 1.31 12.02
N GLU A 77 17.82 2.59 12.37
CA GLU A 77 18.10 3.05 13.73
C GLU A 77 17.06 2.53 14.72
N GLY A 78 17.55 1.97 15.84
CA GLY A 78 16.69 1.37 16.88
C GLY A 78 16.05 0.02 16.51
N LYS A 79 16.27 -0.50 15.29
CA LYS A 79 15.75 -1.80 14.86
C LYS A 79 16.76 -2.91 15.15
N GLU A 80 16.24 -4.11 15.40
CA GLU A 80 17.08 -5.29 15.54
C GLU A 80 17.77 -5.61 14.22
N THR A 81 19.06 -5.98 14.27
CA THR A 81 19.80 -6.43 13.09
C THR A 81 20.44 -7.78 13.34
N ARG A 82 20.52 -8.59 12.28
CA ARG A 82 21.19 -9.90 12.30
C ARG A 82 21.88 -10.16 10.96
N THR A 83 22.99 -10.89 11.01
CA THR A 83 23.71 -11.32 9.81
C THR A 83 23.17 -12.65 9.33
N PHE A 84 22.90 -12.74 8.02
CA PHE A 84 22.48 -13.96 7.36
C PHE A 84 23.23 -14.14 6.04
N ALA A 85 23.36 -15.39 5.59
CA ALA A 85 23.72 -15.69 4.20
C ALA A 85 22.70 -15.05 3.23
N SER A 86 23.18 -14.46 2.14
CA SER A 86 22.30 -13.83 1.17
C SER A 86 21.40 -14.89 0.49
N PRO A 87 20.08 -14.67 0.41
CA PRO A 87 19.14 -15.60 -0.24
C PRO A 87 19.50 -15.94 -1.68
N ASN A 88 20.25 -15.06 -2.37
CA ASN A 88 20.64 -15.23 -3.77
C ASN A 88 22.04 -15.89 -3.92
N GLY A 89 22.52 -16.61 -2.90
CA GLY A 89 23.82 -17.28 -2.92
C GLY A 89 25.03 -16.34 -2.81
N GLY A 90 24.82 -15.12 -2.33
CA GLY A 90 25.88 -14.14 -2.08
C GLY A 90 26.50 -14.25 -0.68
N GLN A 91 27.44 -13.35 -0.38
CA GLN A 91 28.09 -13.27 0.93
C GLN A 91 27.09 -13.03 2.07
N GLU A 92 27.48 -13.44 3.27
CA GLU A 92 26.77 -13.03 4.48
C GLU A 92 26.75 -11.51 4.58
N ARG A 93 25.59 -10.97 4.93
CA ARG A 93 25.41 -9.54 5.10
C ARG A 93 24.38 -9.26 6.19
N PRO A 94 24.39 -8.06 6.78
CA PRO A 94 23.41 -7.69 7.79
C PRO A 94 22.03 -7.42 7.18
N PHE A 95 21.00 -7.79 7.94
CA PHE A 95 19.59 -7.56 7.66
C PHE A 95 18.94 -6.89 8.86
N VAL A 96 17.92 -6.08 8.58
CA VAL A 96 17.11 -5.35 9.56
C VAL A 96 15.81 -6.12 9.78
N MET A 97 15.42 -6.29 11.05
CA MET A 97 14.12 -6.85 11.41
C MET A 97 13.03 -5.80 11.21
N GLU A 98 12.00 -6.16 10.47
CA GLU A 98 10.81 -5.35 10.22
C GLU A 98 9.57 -6.10 10.72
N THR A 99 8.56 -5.37 11.17
CA THR A 99 7.34 -5.94 11.74
C THR A 99 6.16 -5.87 10.78
N GLY A 100 5.26 -6.85 10.86
CA GLY A 100 4.01 -6.84 10.11
C GLY A 100 3.16 -5.61 10.44
N LEU A 101 2.52 -5.02 9.42
CA LEU A 101 1.56 -3.92 9.57
C LEU A 101 0.15 -4.46 9.36
N PHE A 102 -0.74 -4.14 10.29
CA PHE A 102 -2.14 -4.55 10.24
C PHE A 102 -3.04 -3.38 10.64
N GLY A 103 -4.05 -3.10 9.83
CA GLY A 103 -4.98 -1.98 10.01
C GLY A 103 -6.34 -2.40 10.55
N ASP A 104 -7.12 -1.42 11.00
CA ASP A 104 -8.53 -1.63 11.32
C ASP A 104 -9.41 -1.61 10.06
N LEU A 105 -9.04 -0.79 9.07
CA LEU A 105 -9.77 -0.58 7.83
C LEU A 105 -8.80 -0.51 6.64
N ALA A 106 -9.09 -1.25 5.57
CA ALA A 106 -8.48 -1.08 4.26
C ALA A 106 -9.48 -0.48 3.28
N LEU A 107 -9.04 0.56 2.57
CA LEU A 107 -9.75 1.16 1.45
C LEU A 107 -8.94 0.85 0.19
N VAL A 108 -9.51 0.07 -0.72
CA VAL A 108 -8.83 -0.39 -1.93
C VAL A 108 -9.65 -0.10 -3.18
N LYS A 109 -9.00 -0.01 -4.33
CA LYS A 109 -9.63 0.21 -5.63
C LYS A 109 -9.30 -0.89 -6.62
N ALA A 110 -10.31 -1.44 -7.27
CA ALA A 110 -10.17 -2.44 -8.33
C ALA A 110 -10.96 -2.05 -9.59
N ALA A 111 -10.65 -2.71 -10.71
CA ALA A 111 -11.37 -2.48 -11.96
C ALA A 111 -12.73 -3.19 -11.93
N LYS A 112 -12.74 -4.46 -11.49
CA LYS A 112 -13.97 -5.26 -11.39
C LYS A 112 -14.03 -5.98 -10.05
N ALA A 113 -15.26 -6.18 -9.57
CA ALA A 113 -15.57 -7.18 -8.55
C ALA A 113 -16.72 -8.07 -9.01
N ASP A 114 -16.78 -9.30 -8.53
CA ASP A 114 -18.05 -10.03 -8.48
C ASP A 114 -18.82 -9.73 -7.18
N GLU A 115 -20.06 -10.23 -7.07
CA GLU A 115 -20.90 -9.99 -5.87
C GLU A 115 -20.39 -10.69 -4.59
N PHE A 116 -19.47 -11.66 -4.71
CA PHE A 116 -18.81 -12.28 -3.57
C PHE A 116 -17.64 -11.43 -3.04
N GLY A 117 -17.05 -10.59 -3.90
CA GLY A 117 -15.93 -9.72 -3.57
C GLY A 117 -14.61 -10.11 -4.24
N ASN A 118 -14.60 -11.07 -5.17
CA ASN A 118 -13.40 -11.38 -5.94
C ASN A 118 -13.01 -10.18 -6.80
N LEU A 119 -11.75 -9.74 -6.75
CA LEU A 119 -11.31 -8.53 -7.43
C LEU A 119 -10.38 -8.81 -8.62
N VAL A 120 -10.57 -8.01 -9.67
CA VAL A 120 -9.65 -7.90 -10.80
C VAL A 120 -9.15 -6.46 -10.89
N PHE A 121 -7.83 -6.29 -10.88
CA PHE A 121 -7.18 -4.98 -11.04
C PHE A 121 -6.68 -4.78 -12.48
N ASN A 122 -6.65 -3.53 -12.92
CA ASN A 122 -6.16 -3.16 -14.25
C ASN A 122 -4.72 -2.62 -14.18
N THR A 123 -3.81 -3.23 -14.92
CA THR A 123 -2.40 -2.79 -15.09
C THR A 123 -1.71 -2.40 -13.77
N THR A 124 -1.05 -1.24 -13.73
CA THR A 124 -0.29 -0.71 -12.60
C THR A 124 -1.17 -0.12 -11.50
N ALA A 125 -2.49 0.02 -11.74
CA ALA A 125 -3.44 0.41 -10.70
C ALA A 125 -3.60 -0.67 -9.62
N ARG A 126 -3.11 -1.90 -9.86
CA ARG A 126 -3.05 -2.96 -8.85
C ARG A 126 -2.24 -2.55 -7.62
N ASN A 127 -0.98 -2.14 -7.84
CA ASN A 127 0.00 -1.74 -6.81
C ASN A 127 -0.23 -2.37 -5.41
N PHE A 128 -0.47 -1.56 -4.38
CA PHE A 128 -0.61 -1.97 -2.98
C PHE A 128 -2.00 -2.52 -2.62
N ASN A 129 -2.99 -2.42 -3.51
CA ASN A 129 -4.37 -2.76 -3.18
C ASN A 129 -4.54 -4.20 -2.64
N PRO A 130 -3.95 -5.24 -3.25
CA PRO A 130 -4.07 -6.60 -2.71
C PRO A 130 -3.47 -6.72 -1.31
N ASP A 131 -2.25 -6.22 -1.11
CA ASP A 131 -1.56 -6.31 0.18
C ASP A 131 -2.38 -5.61 1.28
N MET A 132 -2.87 -4.40 1.01
CA MET A 132 -3.70 -3.62 1.95
C MET A 132 -4.98 -4.36 2.33
N ALA A 133 -5.68 -4.97 1.36
CA ALA A 133 -6.91 -5.72 1.61
C ALA A 133 -6.69 -6.94 2.51
N THR A 134 -5.54 -7.62 2.38
CA THR A 134 -5.24 -8.78 3.23
C THR A 134 -4.87 -8.40 4.66
N ALA A 135 -4.46 -7.15 4.89
CA ALA A 135 -3.83 -6.70 6.12
C ALA A 135 -4.72 -5.77 6.95
N ALA A 136 -6.04 -5.99 6.94
CA ALA A 136 -6.99 -5.21 7.75
C ALA A 136 -8.10 -6.06 8.35
N LYS A 137 -8.72 -5.56 9.43
CA LYS A 137 -9.91 -6.20 10.04
C LYS A 137 -11.15 -6.08 9.16
N PHE A 138 -11.23 -5.02 8.38
CA PHE A 138 -12.37 -4.73 7.51
C PHE A 138 -11.88 -4.10 6.21
N THR A 139 -12.33 -4.60 5.07
CA THR A 139 -11.90 -4.14 3.74
C THR A 139 -13.09 -3.66 2.93
N ILE A 140 -12.99 -2.42 2.44
CA ILE A 140 -13.92 -1.83 1.47
C ILE A 140 -13.21 -1.70 0.13
N ALA A 141 -13.73 -2.39 -0.89
CA ALA A 141 -13.26 -2.31 -2.26
C ALA A 141 -14.17 -1.39 -3.10
N GLU A 142 -13.62 -0.27 -3.54
CA GLU A 142 -14.22 0.58 -4.56
C GLU A 142 -13.95 -0.01 -5.95
N VAL A 143 -14.98 -0.17 -6.79
CA VAL A 143 -14.85 -0.78 -8.13
C VAL A 143 -15.55 0.00 -9.22
N GLU A 144 -15.04 -0.14 -10.45
CA GLU A 144 -15.65 0.46 -11.65
C GLU A 144 -16.81 -0.38 -12.18
N GLU A 145 -16.71 -1.71 -12.05
CA GLU A 145 -17.73 -2.65 -12.49
C GLU A 145 -18.01 -3.71 -11.41
N ILE A 146 -19.29 -4.02 -11.20
CA ILE A 146 -19.72 -5.21 -10.46
C ILE A 146 -20.33 -6.17 -11.48
N VAL A 147 -19.86 -7.40 -11.49
CA VAL A 147 -20.33 -8.47 -12.38
C VAL A 147 -21.00 -9.60 -11.59
N PRO A 148 -21.89 -10.40 -12.20
CA PRO A 148 -22.49 -11.54 -11.53
C PRO A 148 -21.46 -12.60 -11.13
N ILE A 149 -21.71 -13.32 -10.03
CA ILE A 149 -20.88 -14.46 -9.61
C ILE A 149 -20.74 -15.49 -10.75
N GLY A 150 -19.51 -15.97 -10.95
CA GLY A 150 -19.16 -16.91 -12.03
C GLY A 150 -18.84 -16.25 -13.37
N SER A 151 -18.96 -14.92 -13.48
CA SER A 151 -18.56 -14.18 -14.70
C SER A 151 -17.07 -13.88 -14.74
N LEU A 152 -16.39 -13.90 -13.60
CA LEU A 152 -14.93 -13.82 -13.53
C LEU A 152 -14.36 -15.23 -13.65
N ASP A 153 -13.43 -15.44 -14.57
CA ASP A 153 -12.66 -16.67 -14.64
C ASP A 153 -11.86 -16.82 -13.33
N PRO A 154 -11.97 -17.96 -12.62
CA PRO A 154 -11.21 -18.20 -11.40
C PRO A 154 -9.69 -17.98 -11.52
N ASP A 155 -9.09 -18.25 -12.69
CA ASP A 155 -7.66 -18.06 -12.93
C ASP A 155 -7.30 -16.59 -13.24
N GLU A 156 -8.28 -15.72 -13.48
CA GLU A 156 -8.09 -14.28 -13.66
C GLU A 156 -8.31 -13.46 -12.38
N ILE A 157 -8.77 -14.09 -11.29
CA ILE A 157 -9.00 -13.44 -10.00
C ILE A 157 -7.64 -13.08 -9.37
N HIS A 158 -7.43 -11.79 -9.10
CA HIS A 158 -6.19 -11.31 -8.49
C HIS A 158 -6.25 -11.30 -6.96
N LEU A 159 -7.41 -10.97 -6.39
CA LEU A 159 -7.64 -11.02 -4.95
C LEU A 159 -8.93 -11.82 -4.69
N PRO A 160 -8.85 -12.98 -4.00
CA PRO A 160 -10.03 -13.73 -3.60
C PRO A 160 -10.94 -12.92 -2.68
N GLY A 161 -12.25 -13.07 -2.84
CA GLY A 161 -13.26 -12.30 -2.12
C GLY A 161 -13.28 -12.52 -0.60
N VAL A 162 -12.59 -13.54 -0.10
CA VAL A 162 -12.42 -13.77 1.34
C VAL A 162 -11.74 -12.60 2.07
N TYR A 163 -10.99 -11.76 1.36
CA TYR A 163 -10.32 -10.58 1.91
C TYR A 163 -11.15 -9.29 1.80
N VAL A 164 -12.40 -9.36 1.33
CA VAL A 164 -13.24 -8.20 1.03
C VAL A 164 -14.56 -8.30 1.79
N ASP A 165 -14.84 -7.33 2.65
CA ASP A 165 -16.10 -7.28 3.42
C ASP A 165 -17.21 -6.50 2.71
N ARG A 166 -16.83 -5.47 1.93
CA ARG A 166 -17.78 -4.62 1.20
C ARG A 166 -17.23 -4.23 -0.16
N VAL A 167 -18.11 -4.30 -1.17
CA VAL A 167 -17.87 -3.77 -2.50
C VAL A 167 -18.77 -2.55 -2.71
N VAL A 168 -18.20 -1.46 -3.24
CA VAL A 168 -18.94 -0.26 -3.62
C VAL A 168 -18.59 0.10 -5.06
N LYS A 169 -19.60 0.21 -5.91
CA LYS A 169 -19.42 0.71 -7.28
C LYS A 169 -19.47 2.24 -7.28
N THR A 170 -18.49 2.87 -7.92
CA THR A 170 -18.44 4.33 -8.10
C THR A 170 -18.08 4.69 -9.54
N ASP A 171 -18.52 5.89 -9.95
CA ASP A 171 -17.98 6.56 -11.13
C ASP A 171 -16.90 7.54 -10.65
N SER A 172 -15.63 7.11 -10.75
CA SER A 172 -14.48 7.87 -10.24
C SER A 172 -13.64 8.47 -11.36
N GLU A 173 -13.23 9.75 -11.21
CA GLU A 173 -12.22 10.36 -12.08
C GLU A 173 -10.84 9.72 -11.84
N LYS A 174 -10.14 9.34 -12.92
CA LYS A 174 -8.74 8.85 -12.87
C LYS A 174 -7.80 9.93 -13.39
N ARG A 175 -7.33 10.79 -12.49
CA ARG A 175 -6.39 11.88 -12.84
C ARG A 175 -5.03 11.34 -13.26
N ILE A 176 -4.41 12.00 -14.24
CA ILE A 176 -3.04 11.74 -14.69
C ILE A 176 -2.17 12.87 -14.16
N GLU A 177 -1.21 12.55 -13.29
CA GLU A 177 -0.28 13.51 -12.69
C GLU A 177 0.62 14.16 -13.74
N GLN A 178 1.26 13.34 -14.58
CA GLN A 178 2.11 13.81 -15.68
C GLN A 178 1.74 13.09 -16.97
N ARG A 179 1.11 13.81 -17.91
CA ARG A 179 0.72 13.25 -19.22
C ARG A 179 1.87 13.34 -20.22
N THR A 180 2.66 12.28 -20.28
CA THR A 180 3.75 12.15 -21.26
C THR A 180 3.30 11.32 -22.46
N VAL A 181 3.43 11.87 -23.66
CA VAL A 181 3.10 11.20 -24.94
C VAL A 181 4.34 11.19 -25.83
N SER A 182 4.54 10.13 -26.63
CA SER A 182 5.53 10.17 -27.71
C SER A 182 5.12 11.26 -28.72
N GLY A 183 6.08 12.04 -29.22
CA GLY A 183 5.82 13.14 -30.15
C GLY A 183 4.95 12.74 -31.34
N ALA A 184 4.06 13.66 -31.73
CA ALA A 184 3.08 13.52 -32.81
C ALA A 184 3.68 13.20 -34.18
#